data_AF-A0A6J1VTQ5-F1
#
_entry.id   AF-A0A6J1VTQ5-F1
#
_cell.length_a   1.000
_cell.length_b   1.000
_cell.length_c   1.000
_cell.angle_alpha   90.00
_cell.angle_beta   90.00
_cell.angle_gamma   90.00
#
_symmetry.space_group_name_H-M   'P 1'
#
loop_
_entity.id
_entity.type
_entity.pdbx_description
1 polymer ?
#
loop_
_entity_poly.entity_id
_entity_poly.type
_entity_poly.pdbx_seq_one_letter_code
_entity_poly.pdbx_strand_id
1 'polypeptide(L)'
;MLRGAVQKTLQILCGAGKQFRGIPSQGPGNSSPAMFSGARGPKPLIAVCQVTSTPDRERNWVACSQLVREATRRDACVVFLPEAFDFIGSCTEETLSLAEPLEGDYLQRYVSLARECGVWLSLGGFHEKGKDWESTRRIYNCHLLVDATGNEMSLN
;
A
#
# COMPACT_ATOMS: atom_id res chain seq x y z
N MET A 1 4.12 -20.53 -28.40
CA MET A 1 4.93 -19.33 -28.68
C MET A 1 4.05 -18.11 -28.46
N LEU A 2 4.25 -17.40 -27.35
CA LEU A 2 4.25 -15.93 -27.26
C LEU A 2 5.00 -15.60 -25.97
N ARG A 3 6.20 -15.06 -26.16
CA ARG A 3 7.05 -14.50 -25.09
C ARG A 3 6.37 -13.22 -24.61
N GLY A 4 6.28 -13.05 -23.30
CA GLY A 4 5.95 -11.78 -22.68
C GLY A 4 6.45 -11.79 -21.25
N ALA A 5 7.68 -11.30 -21.03
CA ALA A 5 8.15 -11.03 -19.69
C ALA A 5 7.18 -10.04 -19.05
N VAL A 6 6.47 -10.49 -18.01
CA VAL A 6 5.49 -9.70 -17.30
C VAL A 6 6.22 -8.56 -16.57
N GLN A 7 5.85 -7.34 -16.91
CA GLN A 7 6.57 -6.10 -16.59
C GLN A 7 6.31 -5.70 -15.14
N LYS A 8 7.05 -6.32 -14.21
CA LYS A 8 7.22 -5.77 -12.85
C LYS A 8 8.04 -4.50 -12.98
N THR A 9 7.46 -3.35 -12.68
CA THR A 9 8.22 -2.10 -12.71
C THR A 9 7.98 -1.35 -11.42
N LEU A 10 9.04 -1.15 -10.66
CA LEU A 10 9.07 -0.23 -9.53
C LEU A 10 9.47 1.13 -10.08
N GLN A 11 8.56 2.10 -10.04
CA GLN A 11 8.90 3.49 -10.30
C GLN A 11 9.10 4.19 -8.96
N ILE A 12 10.31 4.70 -8.73
CA ILE A 12 10.63 5.48 -7.55
C ILE A 12 10.49 6.95 -7.89
N LEU A 13 9.62 7.64 -7.16
CA LEU A 13 9.41 9.07 -7.33
C LEU A 13 10.01 9.78 -6.10
N CYS A 14 11.11 10.51 -6.31
CA CYS A 14 11.64 11.43 -5.32
C CYS A 14 10.79 12.71 -5.33
N GLY A 15 10.06 12.98 -4.24
CA GLY A 15 9.29 14.22 -4.10
C GLY A 15 10.18 15.46 -3.97
N ALA A 16 9.79 16.56 -4.61
CA ALA A 16 10.32 17.89 -4.32
C ALA A 16 9.79 18.36 -2.95
N GLY A 17 10.57 18.13 -1.89
CA GLY A 17 10.55 18.79 -0.58
C GLY A 17 9.24 19.42 -0.11
N LYS A 18 8.35 18.62 0.49
CA LYS A 18 7.48 19.11 1.58
C LYS A 18 7.55 18.10 2.73
N GLN A 19 7.90 18.61 3.90
CA GLN A 19 8.03 17.84 5.13
C GLN A 19 6.65 17.33 5.56
N PHE A 20 6.42 16.01 5.55
CA PHE A 20 5.25 15.42 6.20
C PHE A 20 5.46 15.59 7.71
N ARG A 21 4.84 16.62 8.30
CA ARG A 21 4.83 16.78 9.76
C ARG A 21 3.67 15.96 10.30
N GLY A 22 3.98 14.95 11.11
CA GLY A 22 3.01 14.38 12.03
C GLY A 22 2.45 15.48 12.93
N ILE A 23 1.16 15.40 13.25
CA ILE A 23 0.44 16.39 14.07
C ILE A 23 1.10 16.46 15.46
N PRO A 24 1.70 17.58 15.88
CA PRO A 24 2.23 17.71 17.23
C PRO A 24 1.13 18.10 18.21
N SER A 25 1.02 17.39 19.33
CA SER A 25 0.29 17.84 20.52
C SER A 25 1.01 19.06 21.12
N GLN A 26 0.33 20.20 21.18
CA GLN A 26 0.86 21.47 21.69
C GLN A 26 0.95 21.45 23.23
N GLY A 27 2.12 21.76 23.77
CA GLY A 27 2.31 22.26 25.14
C GLY A 27 3.17 23.54 25.08
N PRO A 28 2.93 24.56 25.92
CA PRO A 28 3.58 25.85 25.77
C PRO A 28 4.95 25.87 26.46
N GLY A 29 5.98 26.29 25.74
CA GLY A 29 7.33 26.49 26.28
C GLY A 29 8.13 27.46 25.42
N ASN A 30 8.48 28.60 26.02
CA ASN A 30 9.08 29.78 25.41
C ASN A 30 10.62 29.67 25.39
N SER A 31 11.31 29.92 24.26
CA SER A 31 12.71 30.43 24.21
C SER A 31 13.24 30.67 22.78
N SER A 32 13.81 31.88 22.61
CA SER A 32 14.77 32.43 21.60
C SER A 32 14.83 31.94 20.13
N PRO A 33 15.02 32.84 19.15
CA PRO A 33 15.19 32.48 17.75
C PRO A 33 16.63 31.98 17.52
N ALA A 34 16.86 30.68 17.66
CA ALA A 34 18.01 30.05 17.05
C ALA A 34 17.90 30.23 15.52
N MET A 35 18.95 30.73 14.89
CA MET A 35 19.10 30.65 13.43
C MET A 35 19.04 29.18 13.05
N PHE A 36 17.88 28.74 12.55
CA PHE A 36 17.72 27.43 11.95
C PHE A 36 18.52 27.43 10.65
N SER A 37 19.78 26.98 10.75
CA SER A 37 20.48 26.44 9.59
C SER A 37 19.59 25.35 9.02
N GLY A 38 18.97 25.64 7.87
CA GLY A 38 18.02 24.77 7.20
C GLY A 38 18.71 23.52 6.67
N ALA A 39 19.06 22.59 7.56
CA ALA A 39 19.37 21.23 7.19
C ALA A 39 18.11 20.65 6.55
N ARG A 40 18.09 20.58 5.22
CA ARG A 40 17.10 19.81 4.49
C ARG A 40 17.27 18.37 4.95
N GLY A 41 16.39 17.91 5.84
CA GLY A 41 16.28 16.49 6.17
C GLY A 41 16.12 15.67 4.89
N PRO A 42 16.40 14.35 4.94
CA PRO A 42 16.25 13.49 3.77
C PRO A 42 14.87 13.70 3.15
N LYS A 43 14.84 13.90 1.83
CA LYS A 43 13.58 14.11 1.11
C LYS A 43 12.73 12.83 1.25
N PRO A 44 11.43 12.94 1.57
CA PRO A 44 10.58 11.75 1.63
C PRO A 44 10.58 11.06 0.27
N LEU A 45 10.95 9.79 0.27
CA LEU A 45 10.97 8.95 -0.92
C LEU A 45 9.69 8.12 -0.97
N ILE A 46 9.03 8.12 -2.13
CA ILE A 46 7.88 7.26 -2.36
C ILE A 46 8.17 6.27 -3.50
N ALA A 47 7.57 5.10 -3.39
CA ALA A 47 7.61 4.06 -4.41
C ALA A 47 6.21 3.85 -4.98
N VAL A 48 6.11 3.82 -6.31
CA VAL A 48 4.90 3.44 -7.03
C VAL A 48 5.17 2.13 -7.75
N CYS A 49 4.40 1.11 -7.41
CA CYS A 49 4.57 -0.23 -7.94
C CYS A 49 3.62 -0.47 -9.11
N GLN A 50 4.16 -1.06 -10.18
CA GLN A 50 3.38 -1.65 -11.24
C GLN A 50 3.47 -3.17 -11.13
N VAL A 51 2.30 -3.81 -11.03
CA VAL A 51 2.12 -5.26 -10.94
C VAL A 51 1.18 -5.68 -12.05
N THR A 52 1.41 -6.85 -12.62
CA THR A 52 0.44 -7.51 -13.50
C THR A 52 -0.21 -8.62 -12.68
N SER A 53 -1.34 -8.29 -12.06
CA SER A 53 -2.09 -9.23 -11.26
C SER A 53 -2.74 -10.31 -12.13
N THR A 54 -2.84 -11.50 -11.56
CA THR A 54 -3.48 -12.68 -12.17
C THR A 54 -4.52 -13.26 -11.21
N PRO A 55 -5.26 -14.33 -11.58
CA PRO A 55 -6.11 -15.02 -10.60
C PRO A 55 -5.32 -15.69 -9.46
N ASP A 56 -4.02 -15.96 -9.66
CA ASP A 56 -3.16 -16.57 -8.64
C ASP A 56 -2.72 -15.54 -7.59
N ARG A 57 -3.49 -15.48 -6.49
CA ARG A 57 -3.25 -14.59 -5.35
C ARG A 57 -1.87 -14.79 -4.73
N GLU A 58 -1.37 -16.01 -4.60
CA GLU A 58 -0.07 -16.24 -4.00
C GLU A 58 1.06 -15.68 -4.89
N ARG A 59 0.93 -15.85 -6.21
CA ARG A 59 1.87 -15.22 -7.16
C ARG A 59 1.84 -13.69 -7.09
N ASN A 60 0.66 -13.09 -6.96
CA ASN A 60 0.51 -11.64 -6.83
C ASN A 60 1.11 -11.14 -5.51
N TRP A 61 0.85 -11.84 -4.41
CA TRP A 61 1.44 -11.59 -3.09
C TRP A 61 2.98 -11.60 -3.15
N VAL A 62 3.58 -12.63 -3.74
CA VAL A 62 5.04 -12.72 -3.91
C VAL A 62 5.56 -11.53 -4.70
N ALA A 63 4.89 -11.13 -5.78
CA ALA A 63 5.30 -9.98 -6.59
C ALA A 63 5.20 -8.65 -5.81
N CYS A 64 4.08 -8.40 -5.14
CA CYS A 64 3.87 -7.18 -4.37
C CYS A 64 4.84 -7.09 -3.19
N SER A 65 4.97 -8.16 -2.41
CA SER A 65 5.83 -8.18 -1.23
C SER A 65 7.31 -7.99 -1.56
N GLN A 66 7.77 -8.52 -2.70
CA GLN A 66 9.12 -8.25 -3.22
C GLN A 66 9.32 -6.76 -3.55
N LEU A 67 8.34 -6.13 -4.20
CA LEU A 67 8.43 -4.71 -4.56
C LEU A 67 8.42 -3.80 -3.33
N VAL A 68 7.59 -4.12 -2.33
CA VAL A 68 7.57 -3.40 -1.04
C VAL A 68 8.93 -3.49 -0.35
N ARG A 69 9.48 -4.71 -0.19
CA ARG A 69 10.80 -4.90 0.45
C ARG A 69 11.92 -4.20 -0.32
N GLU A 70 11.88 -4.20 -1.64
CA GLU A 70 12.86 -3.48 -2.47
C GLU A 70 12.73 -1.96 -2.33
N ALA A 71 11.50 -1.43 -2.24
CA ALA A 71 11.26 -0.02 -1.98
C ALA A 71 11.79 0.39 -0.60
N THR A 72 11.54 -0.43 0.43
CA THR A 72 12.08 -0.23 1.79
C THR A 72 13.61 -0.24 1.79
N ARG A 73 14.25 -1.17 1.06
CA ARG A 73 15.72 -1.20 0.89
C ARG A 73 16.30 0.06 0.25
N ARG A 74 15.47 0.86 -0.40
CA ARG A 74 15.84 2.13 -1.03
C ARG A 74 15.38 3.35 -0.21
N ASP A 75 14.97 3.14 1.03
CA ASP A 75 14.50 4.17 1.98
C ASP A 75 13.18 4.83 1.59
N ALA A 76 12.30 4.14 0.85
CA ALA A 76 10.94 4.62 0.62
C ALA A 76 10.14 4.65 1.94
N CYS A 77 9.51 5.77 2.26
CA CYS A 77 8.65 5.90 3.43
C CYS A 77 7.19 5.51 3.16
N VAL A 78 6.78 5.51 1.88
CA VAL A 78 5.45 5.06 1.43
C VAL A 78 5.58 4.25 0.14
N VAL A 79 4.83 3.15 0.04
CA VAL A 79 4.73 2.31 -1.16
C VAL A 79 3.27 2.25 -1.64
N PHE A 80 3.06 2.55 -2.92
CA PHE A 80 1.76 2.51 -3.58
C PHE A 80 1.66 1.25 -4.45
N LEU A 81 0.73 0.37 -4.11
CA LEU A 81 0.32 -0.75 -4.95
C LEU A 81 -0.85 -0.35 -5.84
N PRO A 82 -0.97 -0.94 -7.04
CA PRO A 82 -2.02 -0.57 -7.98
C PRO A 82 -3.40 -1.05 -7.51
N GLU A 83 -4.44 -0.61 -8.21
CA GLU A 83 -5.76 -1.25 -8.18
C GLU A 83 -5.64 -2.74 -8.55
N ALA A 84 -6.49 -3.58 -7.94
CA ALA A 84 -6.53 -5.02 -8.17
C ALA A 84 -5.17 -5.72 -7.93
N PHE A 85 -4.37 -5.22 -6.99
CA PHE A 85 -3.10 -5.83 -6.61
C PHE A 85 -3.26 -7.24 -6.01
N ASP A 86 -4.45 -7.54 -5.47
CA ASP A 86 -4.80 -8.81 -4.86
C ASP A 86 -5.00 -9.90 -5.92
N PHE A 87 -5.86 -9.65 -6.90
CA PHE A 87 -6.08 -10.52 -8.07
C PHE A 87 -6.86 -9.82 -9.17
N ILE A 88 -6.81 -10.41 -10.37
CA ILE A 88 -7.75 -10.14 -11.46
C ILE A 88 -8.33 -11.49 -11.87
N GLY A 89 -9.61 -11.71 -11.60
CA GLY A 89 -10.30 -12.95 -11.94
C GLY A 89 -10.52 -13.10 -13.45
N SER A 90 -10.56 -14.34 -13.92
CA SER A 90 -10.81 -14.69 -15.32
C SER A 90 -12.30 -14.59 -15.69
N CYS A 91 -13.19 -14.65 -14.69
CA CYS A 91 -14.63 -14.52 -14.83
C CYS A 91 -15.26 -14.02 -13.52
N THR A 92 -16.53 -13.60 -13.57
CA THR A 92 -17.26 -13.09 -12.41
C THR A 92 -17.34 -14.11 -11.26
N GLU A 93 -17.58 -15.39 -11.56
CA GLU A 93 -17.65 -16.46 -10.55
C GLU A 93 -16.34 -16.59 -9.78
N GLU A 94 -15.19 -16.52 -10.48
CA GLU A 94 -13.86 -16.57 -9.89
C GLU A 94 -13.58 -15.30 -9.07
N THR A 95 -13.95 -14.13 -9.56
CA THR A 95 -13.82 -12.88 -8.79
C THR A 95 -14.62 -12.93 -7.49
N LEU A 96 -15.85 -13.44 -7.52
CA LEU A 96 -16.71 -13.61 -6.33
C LEU A 96 -16.15 -14.63 -5.33
N SER A 97 -15.52 -15.70 -5.81
CA SER A 97 -14.96 -16.73 -4.94
C SER A 97 -13.68 -16.23 -4.25
N LEU A 98 -12.83 -15.47 -4.96
CA LEU A 98 -11.54 -14.97 -4.47
C LEU A 98 -11.61 -13.75 -3.56
N ALA A 99 -12.66 -12.92 -3.67
CA ALA A 99 -12.82 -11.73 -2.83
C ALA A 99 -12.88 -12.09 -1.32
N GLU A 100 -12.47 -11.18 -0.45
CA GLU A 100 -12.42 -11.40 1.01
C GLU A 100 -12.88 -10.14 1.75
N PRO A 101 -13.36 -10.26 3.01
CA PRO A 101 -13.55 -9.10 3.86
C PRO A 101 -12.21 -8.45 4.21
N LEU A 102 -12.22 -7.20 4.70
CA LEU A 102 -11.01 -6.48 5.09
C LEU A 102 -10.27 -7.17 6.26
N GLU A 103 -11.02 -7.85 7.13
CA GLU A 103 -10.48 -8.66 8.23
C GLU A 103 -9.91 -10.01 7.76
N GLY A 104 -9.95 -10.30 6.46
CA GLY A 104 -9.47 -11.54 5.87
C GLY A 104 -7.95 -11.70 5.91
N ASP A 105 -7.49 -12.96 6.01
CA ASP A 105 -6.08 -13.31 6.18
C ASP A 105 -5.17 -12.68 5.12
N TYR A 106 -5.63 -12.56 3.88
CA TYR A 106 -4.80 -12.05 2.80
C TYR A 106 -4.46 -10.57 2.97
N LEU A 107 -5.42 -9.74 3.38
CA LEU A 107 -5.14 -8.32 3.65
C LEU A 107 -4.23 -8.17 4.87
N GLN A 108 -4.44 -9.01 5.89
CA GLN A 108 -3.61 -9.02 7.10
C GLN A 108 -2.14 -9.37 6.84
N ARG A 109 -1.82 -10.08 5.74
CA ARG A 109 -0.44 -10.24 5.27
C ARG A 109 0.20 -8.90 4.88
N TYR A 110 -0.54 -8.00 4.22
CA TYR A 110 -0.05 -6.66 3.88
C TYR A 110 0.11 -5.77 5.10
N VAL A 111 -0.80 -5.89 6.08
CA VAL A 111 -0.68 -5.19 7.37
C VAL A 111 0.59 -5.62 8.11
N SER A 112 0.86 -6.92 8.14
CA SER A 112 2.07 -7.48 8.72
C SER A 112 3.33 -7.03 7.96
N LEU A 113 3.25 -6.96 6.62
CA LEU A 113 4.36 -6.51 5.78
C LEU A 113 4.68 -5.02 6.01
N ALA A 114 3.67 -4.16 6.18
CA ALA A 114 3.86 -2.75 6.51
C ALA A 114 4.64 -2.59 7.82
N ARG A 115 4.26 -3.38 8.84
CA ARG A 115 4.96 -3.46 10.16
C ARG A 115 6.38 -3.98 10.03
N GLU A 116 6.58 -5.10 9.32
CA GLU A 116 7.90 -5.71 9.09
C GLU A 116 8.86 -4.74 8.41
N CYS A 117 8.37 -4.02 7.40
CA CYS A 117 9.17 -3.11 6.60
C CYS A 117 9.27 -1.69 7.19
N GLY A 118 8.44 -1.34 8.17
CA GLY A 118 8.39 0.00 8.75
C GLY A 118 7.96 1.09 7.74
N VAL A 119 7.10 0.75 6.78
CA VAL A 119 6.66 1.67 5.71
C VAL A 119 5.13 1.79 5.69
N TRP A 120 4.65 2.92 5.18
CA TRP A 120 3.23 3.06 4.86
C TRP A 120 2.92 2.34 3.55
N LEU A 121 1.77 1.66 3.50
CA LEU A 121 1.26 1.04 2.28
C LEU A 121 -0.02 1.74 1.83
N SER A 122 -0.08 2.04 0.54
CA SER A 122 -1.29 2.43 -0.16
C SER A 122 -1.72 1.27 -1.05
N LEU A 123 -2.81 0.62 -0.66
CA LEU A 123 -3.35 -0.57 -1.31
C LEU A 123 -4.46 -0.12 -2.26
N GLY A 124 -4.09 0.15 -3.52
CA GLY A 124 -4.87 0.98 -4.45
C GLY A 124 -6.23 0.44 -4.93
N GLY A 125 -6.67 -0.71 -4.45
CA GLY A 125 -8.00 -1.24 -4.75
C GLY A 125 -8.10 -2.73 -4.48
N PHE A 126 -8.56 -3.09 -3.29
CA PHE A 126 -8.81 -4.45 -2.83
C PHE A 126 -10.25 -4.88 -3.14
N HIS A 127 -10.44 -6.13 -3.57
CA HIS A 127 -11.77 -6.69 -3.82
C HIS A 127 -12.43 -7.11 -2.51
N GLU A 128 -13.13 -6.16 -1.88
CA GLU A 128 -13.78 -6.34 -0.59
C GLU A 128 -15.14 -7.04 -0.73
N LYS A 129 -15.34 -8.10 0.06
CA LYS A 129 -16.68 -8.59 0.43
C LYS A 129 -17.25 -7.68 1.51
N GLY A 130 -18.14 -6.78 1.11
CA GLY A 130 -18.79 -5.85 2.05
C GLY A 130 -19.69 -6.57 3.06
N LYS A 131 -20.11 -5.85 4.10
CA LYS A 131 -20.98 -6.38 5.18
C LYS A 131 -22.34 -6.86 4.68
N ASP A 132 -22.78 -6.40 3.51
CA ASP A 132 -24.02 -6.78 2.84
C ASP A 132 -23.84 -7.97 1.87
N TRP A 133 -22.69 -8.66 1.89
CA TRP A 133 -22.38 -9.76 0.98
C TRP A 133 -23.46 -10.85 0.91
N GLU A 134 -24.02 -11.26 2.05
CA GLU A 134 -25.04 -12.30 2.11
C GLU A 134 -26.32 -11.93 1.35
N SER A 135 -26.65 -10.63 1.25
CA SER A 135 -27.85 -10.14 0.57
C SER A 135 -27.59 -9.65 -0.85
N THR A 136 -26.41 -9.11 -1.14
CA THR A 136 -26.14 -8.46 -2.43
C THR A 136 -25.13 -9.19 -3.30
N ARG A 137 -24.26 -10.02 -2.70
CA ARG A 137 -23.11 -10.67 -3.36
C ARG A 137 -22.25 -9.67 -4.15
N ARG A 138 -22.21 -8.41 -3.72
CA ARG A 138 -21.45 -7.34 -4.36
C ARG A 138 -20.02 -7.29 -3.83
N ILE A 139 -19.10 -7.02 -4.75
CA ILE A 139 -17.71 -6.71 -4.43
C ILE A 139 -17.56 -5.20 -4.50
N TYR A 140 -16.85 -4.64 -3.53
CA TYR A 140 -16.44 -3.24 -3.52
C TYR A 140 -14.96 -3.15 -3.88
N ASN A 141 -14.60 -2.09 -4.60
CA ASN A 141 -13.20 -1.70 -4.75
C ASN A 141 -12.84 -0.78 -3.59
N CYS A 142 -12.05 -1.30 -2.64
CA CYS A 142 -11.66 -0.55 -1.45
C CYS A 142 -10.18 -0.13 -1.52
N HIS A 143 -9.92 1.18 -1.44
CA HIS A 143 -8.56 1.69 -1.28
C HIS A 143 -8.24 1.76 0.21
N LEU A 144 -7.18 1.06 0.65
CA LEU A 144 -6.72 1.10 2.04
C LEU A 144 -5.38 1.81 2.20
N LEU A 145 -5.25 2.56 3.28
CA LEU A 145 -3.98 3.02 3.81
C LEU A 145 -3.61 2.21 5.04
N VAL A 146 -2.39 1.70 5.09
CA VAL A 146 -1.83 1.01 6.26
C VAL A 146 -0.61 1.78 6.71
N ASP A 147 -0.56 2.19 7.98
CA ASP A 147 0.61 2.86 8.53
C ASP A 147 1.77 1.89 8.84
N ALA A 148 2.95 2.43 9.13
CA ALA A 148 4.14 1.64 9.46
C ALA A 148 4.02 0.80 10.76
N THR A 149 3.02 1.08 11.60
CA THR A 149 2.68 0.28 12.79
C THR A 149 1.57 -0.73 12.51
N GLY A 150 1.10 -0.82 11.26
CA GLY A 150 0.05 -1.69 10.79
C GLY A 150 -1.33 -1.34 11.34
N ASN A 151 -1.63 -0.06 11.54
CA ASN A 151 -3.02 0.38 11.64
C ASN A 151 -3.57 0.60 10.24
N GLU A 152 -4.74 0.04 9.98
CA GLU A 152 -5.45 0.13 8.71
C GLU A 152 -6.53 1.21 8.75
N MET A 153 -6.62 1.99 7.66
CA MET A 153 -7.69 2.97 7.43
C MET A 153 -8.24 2.75 6.01
N SER A 154 -9.52 2.39 5.91
CA SER A 154 -10.24 2.28 4.64
C SER A 154 -10.67 3.66 4.14
N LEU A 155 -10.46 3.94 2.85
CA LEU A 155 -10.96 5.12 2.15
C LEU A 155 -12.06 4.67 1.18
N ASN A 156 -13.31 4.66 1.66
CA ASN A 156 -14.52 4.40 0.85
C ASN A 156 -15.34 5.68 0.68
#